data_AF-A0A4Q7X0M4-F1
#
_entry.id   AF-A0A4Q7X0M4-F1
#
_cell.length_a   1.000
_cell.length_b   1.000
_cell.length_c   1.000
_cell.angle_alpha   90.00
_cell.angle_beta   90.00
_cell.angle_gamma   90.00
#
_symmetry.space_group_name_H-M   'P 1'
#
loop_
_entity.id
_entity.type
_entity.pdbx_description
1 polymer ?
#
loop_
_entity_poly.entity_id
_entity_poly.type
_entity_poly.pdbx_seq_one_letter_code
_entity_poly.pdbx_strand_id
1 'polypeptide(L)'
;MLGTAFLYRNWPTGIRITGDELRIGAVRSPRAAMRKPTVTHQTWGLFTVPLTAVRGMTVETDRAAIRRIKQSPQYFTLSNRYGKSRDVGTCKLGVLTAPFMRAALVVELHAGWARFPSTRRASFFPNAIGRPFRTFLTPEESLTWIVPTRHPERLREAVTSWSEAR
;
A
#
# COMPACT_ATOMS: atom_id res chain seq x y z
N MET A 1 25.98 -7.18 -21.05
CA MET A 1 25.51 -6.62 -19.77
C MET A 1 24.15 -7.20 -19.45
N LEU A 2 24.10 -8.19 -18.56
CA LEU A 2 22.85 -8.72 -18.01
C LEU A 2 22.16 -7.60 -17.25
N GLY A 3 21.17 -6.96 -17.88
CA GLY A 3 20.30 -5.99 -17.25
C GLY A 3 19.62 -6.65 -16.06
N THR A 4 20.19 -6.45 -14.88
CA THR A 4 19.59 -6.86 -13.61
C THR A 4 18.38 -5.96 -13.42
N ALA A 5 17.28 -6.31 -14.09
CA ALA A 5 15.98 -5.79 -13.77
C ALA A 5 15.69 -6.26 -12.35
N PHE A 6 16.08 -5.45 -11.37
CA PHE A 6 15.67 -5.58 -9.98
C PHE A 6 14.15 -5.55 -9.98
N LEU A 7 13.54 -6.73 -10.11
CA LEU A 7 12.20 -7.00 -9.64
C LEU A 7 12.29 -6.80 -8.14
N TYR A 8 12.04 -5.56 -7.70
CA TYR A 8 11.76 -5.27 -6.30
C TYR A 8 10.56 -6.14 -5.92
N ARG A 9 10.84 -7.34 -5.42
CA ARG A 9 9.86 -8.23 -4.83
C ARG A 9 9.26 -7.42 -3.68
N ASN A 10 8.03 -6.94 -3.85
CA ASN A 10 7.21 -6.50 -2.74
C ASN A 10 7.21 -7.66 -1.74
N TRP A 11 8.00 -7.52 -0.67
CA TRP A 11 8.05 -8.46 0.43
C TRP A 11 6.63 -8.62 0.99
N PRO A 12 6.27 -9.77 1.57
CA PRO A 12 4.97 -9.96 2.19
C PRO A 12 4.71 -8.81 3.16
N THR A 13 3.70 -8.02 2.82
CA THR A 13 3.27 -6.92 3.65
C THR A 13 2.60 -7.54 4.86
N GLY A 14 3.14 -7.29 6.05
CA GLY A 14 2.53 -7.79 7.27
C GLY A 14 1.22 -7.07 7.50
N ILE A 15 0.20 -7.81 7.93
CA ILE A 15 -1.06 -7.29 8.45
C ILE A 15 -1.21 -7.86 9.84
N ARG A 16 -1.48 -7.02 10.82
CA ARG A 16 -1.78 -7.44 12.19
C ARG A 16 -2.91 -6.58 12.73
N ILE A 17 -3.96 -7.25 13.17
CA ILE A 17 -5.05 -6.66 13.93
C ILE A 17 -4.78 -7.08 15.38
N THR A 18 -4.51 -6.11 16.25
CA THR A 18 -4.47 -6.29 17.72
C THR A 18 -5.72 -5.65 18.33
N GLY A 19 -6.01 -5.96 19.60
CA GLY A 19 -7.29 -5.60 20.24
C GLY A 19 -7.76 -4.15 20.05
N ASP A 20 -6.84 -3.19 19.90
CA ASP A 20 -7.13 -1.77 19.73
C ASP A 20 -6.59 -1.15 18.43
N GLU A 21 -5.77 -1.86 17.65
CA GLU A 21 -4.99 -1.26 16.56
C GLU A 21 -4.81 -2.18 15.36
N LEU A 22 -4.93 -1.60 14.17
CA LEU A 22 -4.51 -2.22 12.91
C LEU A 22 -3.10 -1.73 12.54
N ARG A 23 -2.21 -2.68 12.20
CA ARG A 23 -0.85 -2.42 11.69
C ARG A 23 -0.65 -3.07 10.33
N ILE A 24 -0.09 -2.32 9.39
CA ILE A 24 0.26 -2.81 8.04
C ILE A 24 1.69 -2.42 7.65
N GLY A 25 2.29 -3.13 6.70
CA GLY A 25 3.67 -2.83 6.25
C GLY A 25 4.70 -3.69 6.97
N ALA A 26 5.68 -3.04 7.59
CA ALA A 26 6.83 -3.66 8.27
C ALA A 26 6.53 -4.31 9.63
N VAL A 27 5.34 -4.90 9.80
CA VAL A 27 4.83 -5.47 11.07
C VAL A 27 5.78 -6.49 11.71
N ARG A 28 6.46 -7.31 10.92
CA ARG A 28 7.37 -8.38 11.41
C ARG A 28 8.85 -7.99 11.43
N SER A 29 9.19 -6.73 11.16
CA SER A 29 10.58 -6.29 11.06
C SER A 29 10.78 -4.92 11.68
N PRO A 30 11.21 -4.86 12.96
CA PRO A 30 11.59 -3.61 13.62
C PRO A 30 12.66 -2.85 12.84
N ARG A 31 13.65 -3.58 12.29
CA ARG A 31 14.71 -3.00 11.44
C ARG A 31 14.16 -2.32 10.20
N ALA A 32 13.14 -2.89 9.55
CA ALA A 32 12.51 -2.25 8.41
C ALA A 32 11.69 -1.03 8.85
N ALA A 33 10.91 -1.15 9.94
CA ALA A 33 10.07 -0.08 10.47
C ALA A 33 10.86 1.19 10.88
N MET A 34 12.12 1.05 11.30
CA MET A 34 13.01 2.18 11.60
C MET A 34 13.54 2.90 10.35
N ARG A 35 13.32 2.37 9.15
CA ARG A 35 13.80 3.01 7.92
C ARG A 35 12.92 4.20 7.55
N LYS A 36 13.51 5.12 6.79
CA LYS A 36 12.79 6.20 6.09
C LYS A 36 12.63 5.83 4.61
N PRO A 37 11.64 5.00 4.22
CA PRO A 37 11.49 4.56 2.84
C PRO A 37 11.18 5.73 1.90
N THR A 38 11.39 5.52 0.61
CA THR A 38 10.77 6.39 -0.40
C THR A 38 9.31 5.97 -0.59
N VAL A 39 8.47 6.86 -1.11
CA VAL A 39 7.02 6.60 -1.33
C VAL A 39 6.73 5.35 -2.18
N THR A 40 7.72 4.94 -2.97
CA THR A 40 7.68 3.78 -3.86
C THR A 40 8.10 2.47 -3.19
N HIS A 41 8.72 2.57 -2.01
CA HIS A 41 9.18 1.46 -1.16
C HIS A 41 8.51 1.50 0.21
N GLN A 42 7.31 2.07 0.26
CA GLN A 42 6.56 2.32 1.49
C GLN A 42 6.17 1.03 2.24
N THR A 43 6.29 -0.15 1.62
CA THR A 43 6.14 -1.46 2.29
C THR A 43 7.16 -1.71 3.41
N TRP A 44 8.27 -0.97 3.44
CA TRP A 44 9.21 -0.98 4.57
C TRP A 44 8.81 -0.06 5.71
N GLY A 45 7.79 0.78 5.52
CA GLY A 45 7.22 1.59 6.59
C GLY A 45 6.23 0.78 7.42
N LEU A 46 6.06 1.17 8.67
CA LEU A 46 4.99 0.69 9.54
C LEU A 46 3.88 1.75 9.54
N PHE A 47 2.69 1.34 9.14
CA PHE A 47 1.49 2.17 9.26
C PHE A 47 0.63 1.60 10.37
N THR A 48 0.07 2.48 11.19
CA THR A 48 -0.82 2.05 12.27
C THR A 48 -2.04 2.93 12.38
N VAL A 49 -3.17 2.36 12.80
CA VAL A 49 -4.40 3.11 13.03
C VAL A 49 -5.21 2.45 14.14
N PRO A 50 -5.77 3.21 15.10
CA PRO A 50 -6.71 2.67 16.06
C PRO A 50 -7.91 2.05 15.34
N LEU A 51 -8.38 0.89 15.81
CA LEU A 51 -9.54 0.21 15.21
C LEU A 51 -10.82 1.04 15.32
N THR A 52 -10.93 1.89 16.34
CA THR A 52 -12.02 2.87 16.49
C THR A 52 -12.08 3.89 15.36
N ALA A 53 -10.96 4.14 14.68
CA ALA A 53 -10.86 5.05 13.55
C ALA A 53 -11.02 4.37 12.18
N VAL A 54 -11.25 3.05 12.16
CA VAL A 54 -11.55 2.29 10.93
C VAL A 54 -13.05 2.38 10.64
N ARG A 55 -13.39 2.97 9.49
CA ARG A 55 -14.77 3.09 8.98
C ARG A 55 -15.27 1.77 8.43
N GLY A 56 -14.41 1.07 7.71
CA GLY A 56 -14.73 -0.19 7.06
C GLY A 56 -13.46 -0.97 6.77
N MET A 57 -13.56 -2.30 6.86
CA MET A 57 -12.47 -3.22 6.56
C MET A 57 -13.03 -4.41 5.79
N THR A 58 -12.49 -4.69 4.61
CA THR A 58 -12.99 -5.74 3.73
C THR A 58 -11.85 -6.49 3.07
N VAL A 59 -11.97 -7.82 2.99
CA VAL A 59 -11.04 -8.65 2.24
C VAL A 59 -11.57 -8.87 0.84
N GLU A 60 -10.96 -8.20 -0.13
CA GLU A 60 -11.30 -8.31 -1.53
C GLU A 60 -10.58 -9.50 -2.18
N THR A 61 -11.32 -10.36 -2.86
CA THR A 61 -10.80 -11.49 -3.65
C THR A 61 -11.44 -11.60 -5.04
N ASP A 62 -12.48 -10.82 -5.33
CA ASP A 62 -13.06 -10.76 -6.66
C ASP A 62 -12.00 -10.28 -7.65
N ARG A 63 -11.80 -11.07 -8.71
CA ARG A 63 -10.78 -10.77 -9.72
C ARG A 63 -11.07 -9.46 -10.43
N ALA A 64 -12.35 -9.12 -10.65
CA ALA A 64 -12.71 -7.87 -11.30
C ALA A 64 -12.43 -6.67 -10.39
N ALA A 65 -12.75 -6.75 -9.10
CA ALA A 65 -12.42 -5.73 -8.10
C ALA A 65 -10.90 -5.53 -7.95
N ILE A 66 -10.14 -6.61 -7.83
CA ILE A 66 -8.66 -6.54 -7.76
C ILE A 66 -8.09 -5.91 -9.04
N ARG A 67 -8.66 -6.23 -10.21
CA ARG A 67 -8.27 -5.61 -11.48
C ARG A 67 -8.57 -4.11 -11.48
N ARG A 68 -9.76 -3.70 -11.00
CA ARG A 68 -10.12 -2.29 -10.85
C ARG A 68 -9.13 -1.56 -9.95
N ILE A 69 -8.84 -2.09 -8.74
CA ILE A 69 -7.86 -1.51 -7.81
C ILE A 69 -6.50 -1.29 -8.47
N LYS A 70 -5.99 -2.28 -9.22
CA LYS A 70 -4.70 -2.18 -9.92
C LYS A 70 -4.70 -1.15 -11.06
N GLN A 71 -5.87 -0.81 -11.60
CA GLN A 71 -6.04 0.10 -12.72
C GLN A 71 -6.48 1.51 -12.29
N SER A 72 -6.89 1.67 -11.03
CA SER A 72 -7.29 2.93 -10.41
C SER A 72 -6.10 3.89 -10.24
N PRO A 73 -6.11 5.09 -10.86
CA PRO A 73 -5.01 6.04 -10.79
C PRO A 73 -4.61 6.44 -9.36
N GLN A 74 -5.58 6.57 -8.45
CA GLN A 74 -5.35 6.92 -7.05
C GLN A 74 -4.60 5.85 -6.26
N TYR A 75 -4.54 4.61 -6.76
CA TYR A 75 -3.81 3.50 -6.12
C TYR A 75 -2.53 3.13 -6.87
N PHE A 76 -2.06 4.01 -7.75
CA PHE A 76 -0.81 3.77 -8.47
C PHE A 76 0.41 3.94 -7.58
N THR A 77 1.24 2.91 -7.61
CA THR A 77 2.56 2.85 -7.01
C THR A 77 3.57 2.44 -8.07
N LEU A 78 4.84 2.83 -7.89
CA LEU A 78 5.92 2.44 -8.83
C LEU A 78 6.15 0.92 -8.89
N SER A 79 5.72 0.17 -7.88
CA SER A 79 5.72 -1.30 -7.90
C SER A 79 4.75 -1.90 -8.92
N ASN A 80 3.75 -1.14 -9.41
CA ASN A 80 2.82 -1.55 -10.47
C ASN A 80 3.20 -0.98 -11.86
N ARG A 81 4.51 -0.87 -12.10
CA ARG A 81 5.22 -0.08 -13.13
C ARG A 81 4.78 -0.21 -14.60
N TYR A 82 4.02 -1.24 -14.97
CA TYR A 82 3.90 -1.66 -16.38
C TYR A 82 2.79 -0.97 -17.20
N GLY A 83 2.14 0.07 -16.67
CA GLY A 83 1.41 1.01 -17.52
C GLY A 83 0.36 1.85 -16.80
N LYS A 84 0.53 3.18 -16.87
CA LYS A 84 -0.36 4.30 -16.47
C LYS A 84 0.06 4.98 -15.15
N SER A 85 -0.11 6.29 -14.91
CA SER A 85 -0.51 7.46 -15.71
C SER A 85 0.70 8.42 -15.82
N ARG A 86 0.80 9.21 -16.89
CA ARG A 86 1.93 10.13 -17.14
C ARG A 86 1.90 11.39 -16.25
N ASP A 87 0.84 11.55 -15.46
CA ASP A 87 0.56 12.72 -14.61
C ASP A 87 0.59 12.40 -13.11
N VAL A 88 1.08 11.22 -12.71
CA VAL A 88 1.17 10.87 -11.29
C VAL A 88 2.26 11.73 -10.65
N GLY A 89 1.84 12.75 -9.89
CA GLY A 89 2.72 13.60 -9.07
C GLY A 89 2.78 13.17 -7.60
N THR A 90 1.78 12.41 -7.14
CA THR A 90 1.68 11.93 -5.76
C THR A 90 1.54 10.41 -5.72
N CYS A 91 1.99 9.80 -4.63
CA CYS A 91 1.69 8.41 -4.32
C CYS A 91 1.03 8.35 -2.94
N LYS A 92 -0.14 7.71 -2.92
CA LYS A 92 -0.92 7.51 -1.70
C LYS A 92 -0.19 6.57 -0.73
N LEU A 93 -0.04 7.01 0.50
CA LEU A 93 0.52 6.27 1.61
C LEU A 93 -0.49 5.27 2.16
N GLY A 94 -0.04 4.05 2.45
CA GLY A 94 -0.91 2.93 2.84
C GLY A 94 -1.49 2.15 1.65
N VAL A 95 -1.16 2.55 0.42
CA VAL A 95 -1.41 1.77 -0.79
C VAL A 95 -0.17 0.92 -1.07
N LEU A 96 -0.25 -0.35 -0.66
CA LEU A 96 0.86 -1.30 -0.70
C LEU A 96 0.71 -2.30 -1.86
N THR A 97 0.04 -1.88 -2.93
CA THR A 97 -0.33 -2.73 -4.07
C THR A 97 0.86 -3.44 -4.71
N ALA A 98 0.60 -4.65 -5.20
CA ALA A 98 1.57 -5.45 -5.95
C ALA A 98 0.97 -5.91 -7.29
N PRO A 99 1.75 -5.94 -8.39
CA PRO A 99 1.28 -6.41 -9.70
C PRO A 99 0.61 -7.79 -9.64
N PHE A 100 1.17 -8.69 -8.83
CA PHE A 100 0.75 -10.07 -8.72
C PHE A 100 -0.29 -10.33 -7.61
N MET A 101 -0.79 -9.30 -6.93
CA MET A 101 -1.78 -9.52 -5.86
C MET A 101 -3.06 -10.14 -6.43
N ARG A 102 -3.59 -11.14 -5.73
CA ARG A 102 -4.87 -11.80 -6.06
C ARG A 102 -5.97 -11.51 -5.04
N ALA A 103 -5.57 -10.99 -3.87
CA ALA A 103 -6.44 -10.58 -2.80
C ALA A 103 -5.81 -9.38 -2.10
N ALA A 104 -6.63 -8.53 -1.51
CA ALA A 104 -6.18 -7.39 -0.73
C ALA A 104 -7.13 -7.09 0.43
N LEU A 105 -6.58 -6.62 1.54
CA LEU A 105 -7.34 -5.90 2.54
C LEU A 105 -7.56 -4.47 2.03
N VAL A 106 -8.82 -4.04 2.03
CA VAL A 106 -9.22 -2.66 1.81
C VAL A 106 -9.66 -2.11 3.15
N VAL A 107 -9.07 -0.99 3.58
CA VAL A 107 -9.37 -0.35 4.85
C VAL A 107 -9.72 1.10 4.60
N GLU A 108 -10.89 1.51 5.06
CA GLU A 108 -11.38 2.89 5.00
C GLU A 108 -11.23 3.55 6.37
N LEU A 109 -10.71 4.77 6.39
CA LEU A 109 -10.26 5.44 7.61
C LEU A 109 -10.96 6.78 7.82
N HIS A 110 -11.08 7.17 9.08
CA HIS A 110 -11.33 8.57 9.45
C HIS A 110 -10.04 9.39 9.27
N ALA A 111 -10.17 10.63 8.80
CA ALA A 111 -9.04 11.54 8.61
C ALA A 111 -8.35 11.89 9.94
N GLY A 112 -7.02 12.00 9.93
CA GLY A 112 -6.22 12.44 11.08
C GLY A 112 -5.88 11.37 12.12
N TRP A 113 -6.41 10.15 12.01
CA TRP A 113 -6.18 9.09 13.02
C TRP A 113 -5.08 8.10 12.64
N ALA A 114 -4.80 7.95 11.36
CA ALA A 114 -3.77 7.07 10.87
C ALA A 114 -2.37 7.65 11.14
N ARG A 115 -1.50 6.81 11.70
CA ARG A 115 -0.06 7.08 11.82
C ARG A 115 0.66 6.54 10.59
N PHE A 116 1.21 7.47 9.83
CA PHE A 116 2.01 7.19 8.65
C PHE A 116 3.51 7.19 8.97
N PRO A 117 4.31 6.31 8.35
CA PRO A 117 5.75 6.34 8.50
C PRO A 117 6.33 7.59 7.82
N SER A 118 7.42 8.13 8.39
CA SER A 118 8.18 9.19 7.73
C SER A 118 8.68 8.69 6.38
N THR A 119 8.21 9.31 5.30
CA THR A 119 8.42 8.81 3.92
C THR A 119 9.05 9.90 3.05
N ARG A 120 10.03 9.53 2.24
CA ARG A 120 10.73 10.42 1.31
C ARG A 120 10.05 10.42 -0.06
N ARG A 121 10.16 11.55 -0.77
CA ARG A 121 9.88 11.60 -2.22
C ARG A 121 10.71 10.58 -2.98
N ALA A 122 10.21 10.11 -4.12
CA ALA A 122 10.93 9.22 -5.02
C ALA A 122 11.11 9.85 -6.39
N SER A 123 12.21 9.53 -7.06
CA SER A 123 12.40 9.89 -8.46
C SER A 123 11.48 9.05 -9.35
N PHE A 124 10.80 9.69 -10.29
CA PHE A 124 10.04 9.06 -11.36
C PHE A 124 10.56 9.54 -12.71
N PHE A 125 10.74 8.62 -13.65
CA PHE A 125 11.28 8.88 -14.98
C PHE A 125 10.16 8.66 -15.98
N PRO A 126 9.40 9.71 -16.34
CA PRO A 126 8.36 9.59 -17.34
C PRO A 126 9.02 9.36 -18.71
N ASN A 127 8.93 8.15 -19.25
CA ASN A 127 9.41 7.83 -20.59
C ASN A 127 8.48 8.48 -21.65
N ALA A 128 8.51 9.80 -21.79
CA ALA A 128 7.67 10.56 -22.70
C ALA A 128 8.39 11.79 -23.28
N ILE A 129 8.27 11.99 -24.59
CA ILE A 129 8.76 13.17 -25.30
C ILE A 129 8.04 14.42 -24.76
N GLY A 130 8.78 15.50 -24.51
CA GLY A 130 8.24 16.77 -24.03
C GLY A 130 8.01 16.87 -22.51
N ARG A 131 8.46 15.88 -21.72
CA ARG A 131 8.43 15.94 -20.24
C ARG A 131 9.82 16.03 -19.63
N PRO A 132 9.96 16.57 -18.40
CA PRO A 132 11.23 16.53 -17.68
C PRO A 132 11.74 15.09 -17.59
N PHE A 133 13.04 14.89 -17.83
CA PHE A 133 13.72 13.60 -17.71
C PHE A 133 13.43 12.91 -16.37
N ARG A 134 13.27 13.71 -15.31
CA ARG A 134 12.98 13.27 -13.95
C ARG A 134 11.92 14.17 -13.33
N THR A 135 10.95 13.54 -12.69
CA THR A 135 9.97 14.16 -11.81
C THR A 135 10.04 13.52 -10.43
N PHE A 136 9.34 14.08 -9.45
CA PHE A 136 9.28 13.53 -8.10
C PHE A 136 7.86 13.12 -7.76
N LEU A 137 7.73 11.90 -7.23
CA LEU A 137 6.53 11.45 -6.56
C LEU A 137 6.59 11.90 -5.11
N THR A 138 5.63 12.70 -4.69
CA THR A 138 5.48 13.10 -3.29
C THR A 138 4.57 12.11 -2.54
N PRO A 139 4.87 11.82 -1.26
CA PRO A 139 3.97 11.06 -0.42
C PRO A 139 2.72 11.88 -0.11
N GLU A 140 1.56 11.22 -0.14
CA GLU A 140 0.28 11.82 0.21
C GLU A 140 -0.50 10.86 1.10
N GLU A 141 -1.02 11.34 2.23
CA GLU A 141 -1.78 10.49 3.15
C GLU A 141 -3.07 9.99 2.48
N SER A 142 -3.39 8.71 2.69
CA SER A 142 -4.58 8.08 2.12
C SER A 142 -5.59 7.76 3.20
N LEU A 143 -6.86 8.06 2.93
CA LEU A 143 -8.00 7.59 3.73
C LEU A 143 -8.40 6.15 3.38
N THR A 144 -7.78 5.58 2.35
CA THR A 144 -7.98 4.18 1.96
C THR A 144 -6.64 3.47 1.90
N TRP A 145 -6.48 2.42 2.71
CA TRP A 145 -5.32 1.54 2.64
C TRP A 145 -5.65 0.31 1.83
N ILE A 146 -4.70 -0.10 0.99
CA ILE A 146 -4.80 -1.28 0.13
C ILE A 146 -3.62 -2.18 0.42
N VAL A 147 -3.87 -3.36 0.98
CA VAL A 147 -2.79 -4.22 1.47
C VAL A 147 -2.91 -5.62 0.87
N PRO A 148 -1.98 -6.03 0.00
CA PRO A 148 -2.06 -7.34 -0.64
C PRO A 148 -1.88 -8.45 0.40
N THR A 149 -2.66 -9.52 0.26
CA THR A 149 -2.55 -10.71 1.12
C THR A 149 -2.41 -11.98 0.28
N ARG A 150 -1.69 -12.96 0.83
CA ARG A 150 -1.63 -14.34 0.31
C ARG A 150 -2.53 -15.31 1.08
N HIS A 151 -3.15 -14.84 2.16
CA HIS A 151 -3.98 -15.64 3.06
C HIS A 151 -5.33 -14.93 3.27
N PRO A 152 -6.17 -14.83 2.22
CA PRO A 152 -7.43 -14.10 2.30
C PRO A 152 -8.40 -14.69 3.33
N GLU A 153 -8.50 -16.02 3.45
CA GLU A 153 -9.44 -16.65 4.41
C GLU A 153 -9.09 -16.36 5.87
N ARG A 154 -7.83 -16.55 6.26
CA ARG A 154 -7.35 -16.18 7.61
C ARG A 154 -7.58 -14.70 7.93
N LEU A 155 -7.46 -13.85 6.91
CA LEU A 155 -7.69 -12.43 7.08
C LEU A 155 -9.18 -12.12 7.20
N ARG A 156 -10.06 -12.82 6.47
CA ARG A 156 -11.51 -12.70 6.64
C ARG A 156 -11.93 -13.07 8.04
N GLU A 157 -11.47 -14.21 8.55
CA GLU A 157 -11.74 -14.64 9.93
C GLU A 157 -11.37 -13.53 10.93
N ALA A 158 -10.15 -12.99 10.83
CA ALA A 158 -9.70 -11.90 11.70
C ALA A 158 -10.53 -10.61 11.56
N VAL A 159 -10.99 -10.28 10.34
CA VAL A 159 -11.85 -9.12 10.07
C VAL A 159 -13.27 -9.35 10.61
N THR A 160 -13.83 -10.55 10.46
CA THR A 160 -15.14 -10.91 10.99
C THR A 160 -15.14 -10.85 12.52
N SER A 161 -14.15 -11.46 13.17
CA SER A 161 -14.02 -11.40 14.63
C SER A 161 -13.87 -9.98 15.15
N TRP A 162 -13.22 -9.09 14.40
CA TRP A 162 -13.16 -7.67 14.73
C TRP A 162 -14.54 -6.99 14.61
N SER A 163 -15.26 -7.24 13.51
CA SER A 163 -16.58 -6.63 13.26
C SER A 163 -17.61 -7.06 14.30
N GLU A 164 -17.56 -8.31 14.77
CA GLU A 164 -18.46 -8.85 15.80
C GLU A 164 -18.16 -8.31 17.21
N ALA A 165 -16.94 -7.84 17.46
CA ALA A 165 -16.51 -7.28 18.74
C ALA A 165 -16.81 -5.77 18.89
N ARG A 166 -17.42 -5.15 17.88
CA ARG A 166 -17.69 -3.70 17.80
C ARG A 166 -19.18 -3.41 17.98
#